data_AF-A0A5E4MN12-F1
#
_entry.id   AF-A0A5E4MN12-F1
#
_cell.length_a   1.000
_cell.length_b   1.000
_cell.length_c   1.000
_cell.angle_alpha   90.00
_cell.angle_beta   90.00
_cell.angle_gamma   90.00
#
_symmetry.space_group_name_H-M   'P 1'
#
loop_
_entity.id
_entity.type
_entity.pdbx_description
1 polymer ?
#
loop_
_entity_poly.entity_id
_entity_poly.type
_entity_poly.pdbx_seq_one_letter_code
_entity_poly.pdbx_strand_id
1 'polypeptide(L)'
;MAVRLFSATLVCFTTLYFCGLNDAHPQTTLTLSTKKQITESCLGCICEAISSCDLNQTCSGDVCGPFRITWAYWSDSGSPVLQGESPQDQLAYPRCTNDPTCAKKATINYLTRFAQDCNGDGIIDCLDYASIHKLGGYGCSGPLDNEYKTKFSSCFNKNNLPNNGQAYVLPSVDEKGLQITTTEEIHELDLRIPI
;
A
#
# COMPACT_ATOMS: atom_id res chain seq x y z
N MET A 1 1.51 30.29 61.92
CA MET A 1 0.78 31.47 61.39
C MET A 1 1.78 32.59 61.16
N ALA A 2 2.03 32.96 59.90
CA ALA A 2 2.42 34.32 59.50
C ALA A 2 2.38 34.39 57.97
N VAL A 3 1.27 34.89 57.44
CA VAL A 3 1.08 35.31 56.05
C VAL A 3 1.28 36.81 56.00
N ARG A 4 2.11 37.32 55.07
CA ARG A 4 2.08 38.70 54.53
C ARG A 4 2.64 38.62 53.09
N LEU A 5 1.84 38.51 52.02
CA LEU A 5 1.01 39.49 51.31
C LEU A 5 1.71 40.78 50.83
N PHE A 6 1.97 40.77 49.51
CA PHE A 6 2.06 41.81 48.45
C PHE A 6 2.93 43.06 48.58
N SER A 7 3.78 43.26 47.55
CA SER A 7 3.79 44.53 46.81
C SER A 7 4.14 44.29 45.34
N ALA A 8 3.25 44.71 44.45
CA ALA A 8 3.42 44.70 43.00
C ALA A 8 4.00 46.06 42.57
N THR A 9 5.08 46.06 41.80
CA THR A 9 5.47 47.22 40.99
C THR A 9 5.88 46.77 39.60
N LEU A 10 5.02 47.09 38.65
CA LEU A 10 5.14 46.93 37.21
C LEU A 10 5.62 48.25 36.60
N VAL A 11 6.82 48.32 36.01
CA VAL A 11 7.20 49.20 34.87
C VAL A 11 8.48 48.56 34.27
N CYS A 12 8.47 47.88 33.12
CA CYS A 12 8.32 48.30 31.72
C CYS A 12 9.50 49.14 31.15
N PHE A 13 9.97 48.71 29.96
CA PHE A 13 10.83 49.38 28.96
C PHE A 13 12.36 49.11 28.92
N THR A 14 12.68 48.18 28.00
CA THR A 14 13.63 48.31 26.87
C THR A 14 15.13 48.46 27.13
N THR A 15 15.87 47.40 26.83
CA THR A 15 16.91 47.46 25.79
C THR A 15 16.89 46.21 24.94
N LEU A 16 16.55 46.41 23.67
CA LEU A 16 16.68 45.47 22.56
C LEU A 16 18.14 44.98 22.49
N TYR A 17 18.36 43.68 22.70
CA TYR A 17 19.54 43.00 22.22
C TYR A 17 19.11 41.71 21.52
N PHE A 18 18.36 41.90 20.43
CA PHE A 18 18.27 40.90 19.37
C PHE A 18 19.60 40.94 18.60
N CYS A 19 20.49 39.99 18.86
CA CYS A 19 21.32 39.44 17.81
C CYS A 19 20.67 38.12 17.40
N GLY A 20 20.01 38.13 16.26
CA GLY A 20 19.43 36.94 15.67
C GLY A 20 20.51 35.91 15.37
N LEU A 21 20.30 34.71 15.87
CA LEU A 21 20.57 33.50 15.11
C LEU A 21 19.20 32.94 14.77
N ASN A 22 18.72 33.30 13.59
CA ASN A 22 17.75 32.49 12.90
C ASN A 22 18.51 31.21 12.49
N ASP A 23 18.62 30.27 13.41
CA ASP A 23 18.77 28.88 12.99
C ASP A 23 17.41 28.51 12.36
N ALA A 24 17.27 28.82 11.08
CA ALA A 24 16.38 28.08 10.21
C ALA A 24 16.92 26.65 10.16
N HIS A 25 16.70 25.90 11.25
CA HIS A 25 16.84 24.48 11.23
C HIS A 25 15.79 23.99 10.22
N PRO A 26 16.19 23.38 9.09
CA PRO A 26 15.23 22.71 8.27
C PRO A 26 14.60 21.64 9.17
N GLN A 27 13.33 21.85 9.55
CA GLN A 27 12.53 20.73 9.96
C GLN A 27 12.47 19.84 8.72
N THR A 28 13.29 18.79 8.72
CA THR A 28 13.08 17.64 7.85
C THR A 28 11.64 17.23 8.10
N THR A 29 10.74 17.67 7.23
CA THR A 29 9.35 17.24 7.22
C THR A 29 9.40 15.75 6.90
N LEU A 30 9.43 14.93 7.94
CA LEU A 30 9.10 13.52 7.85
C LEU A 30 7.68 13.48 7.31
N THR A 31 7.54 13.28 6.02
CA THR A 31 6.26 13.05 5.36
C THR A 31 5.72 11.73 5.90
N LEU A 32 4.91 11.81 6.96
CA LEU A 32 4.21 10.66 7.49
C LEU A 32 3.23 10.20 6.40
N SER A 33 3.56 9.09 5.73
CA SER A 33 2.68 8.54 4.70
C SER A 33 1.33 8.14 5.30
N THR A 34 0.25 8.51 4.62
CA THR A 34 -1.11 8.22 5.09
C THR A 34 -1.48 6.79 4.71
N LYS A 35 -1.62 5.90 5.70
CA LYS A 35 -1.97 4.50 5.48
C LYS A 35 -3.47 4.29 5.35
N LYS A 36 -3.94 3.90 4.16
CA LYS A 36 -5.31 3.45 3.90
C LYS A 36 -5.52 2.00 4.32
N GLN A 37 -6.77 1.67 4.67
CA GLN A 37 -7.15 0.29 5.01
C GLN A 37 -7.10 -0.63 3.77
N ILE A 38 -6.72 -1.89 3.99
CA ILE A 38 -6.80 -2.93 2.96
C ILE A 38 -8.26 -3.37 2.84
N THR A 39 -8.91 -3.04 1.73
CA THR A 39 -10.32 -3.37 1.50
C THR A 39 -10.49 -4.75 0.85
N GLU A 40 -11.69 -5.31 0.91
CA GLU A 40 -12.03 -6.54 0.17
C GLU A 40 -11.91 -6.36 -1.34
N SER A 41 -12.26 -5.18 -1.87
CA SER A 41 -12.07 -4.86 -3.29
C SER A 41 -10.60 -4.85 -3.68
N CYS A 42 -9.73 -4.33 -2.82
CA CYS A 42 -8.29 -4.35 -3.04
C CYS A 42 -7.75 -5.78 -3.10
N LEU A 43 -8.08 -6.61 -2.10
CA LEU A 43 -7.66 -8.01 -2.06
C LEU A 43 -8.20 -8.81 -3.25
N GLY A 44 -9.45 -8.56 -3.65
CA GLY A 44 -10.06 -9.16 -4.83
C GLY A 44 -9.28 -8.85 -6.10
N CYS A 45 -8.87 -7.60 -6.32
CA CYS A 45 -8.08 -7.23 -7.49
C CYS A 45 -6.65 -7.77 -7.46
N ILE A 46 -6.02 -7.90 -6.29
CA ILE A 46 -4.74 -8.59 -6.14
C ILE A 46 -4.88 -10.07 -6.52
N CYS A 47 -5.92 -10.73 -6.03
CA CYS A 47 -6.24 -12.13 -6.32
C CYS A 47 -6.48 -12.36 -7.83
N GLU A 48 -7.31 -11.51 -8.44
CA GLU A 48 -7.60 -11.56 -9.88
C GLU A 48 -6.32 -11.37 -10.71
N ALA A 49 -5.48 -10.41 -10.34
CA ALA A 49 -4.27 -10.12 -11.09
C ALA A 49 -3.22 -11.25 -11.03
N ILE A 50 -3.11 -11.95 -9.90
CA ILE A 50 -2.06 -12.96 -9.69
C ILE A 50 -2.45 -14.36 -10.16
N SER A 51 -3.75 -14.70 -10.16
CA SER A 51 -4.23 -16.06 -10.47
C SER A 51 -5.60 -16.12 -11.17
N SER A 52 -6.17 -14.98 -11.57
CA SER A 52 -7.60 -14.88 -11.91
C SER A 52 -8.53 -15.34 -10.78
N CYS A 53 -8.03 -15.17 -9.54
CA CYS A 53 -8.66 -15.59 -8.31
C CYS A 53 -9.22 -17.02 -8.34
N ASP A 54 -8.48 -17.95 -8.97
CA ASP A 54 -8.88 -19.35 -9.05
C ASP A 54 -8.82 -20.00 -7.65
N LEU A 55 -9.99 -20.16 -7.04
CA LEU A 55 -10.13 -20.78 -5.71
C LEU A 55 -9.85 -22.29 -5.72
N ASN A 56 -9.75 -22.91 -6.90
CA ASN A 56 -9.33 -24.31 -7.04
C ASN A 56 -7.81 -24.44 -7.21
N GLN A 57 -7.08 -23.32 -7.33
CA GLN A 57 -5.64 -23.31 -7.45
C GLN A 57 -5.00 -23.89 -6.19
N THR A 58 -4.35 -25.04 -6.35
CA THR A 58 -3.53 -25.66 -5.31
C THR A 58 -2.06 -25.24 -5.49
N CYS A 59 -1.14 -25.92 -4.80
CA CYS A 59 0.28 -25.66 -4.91
C CYS A 59 0.85 -26.07 -6.28
N SER A 60 1.55 -25.16 -6.92
CA SER A 60 2.40 -25.43 -8.08
C SER A 60 3.85 -25.16 -7.67
N GLY A 61 4.60 -26.22 -7.39
CA GLY A 61 5.89 -26.13 -6.71
C GLY A 61 5.71 -25.53 -5.30
N ASP A 62 6.53 -24.52 -4.98
CA ASP A 62 6.53 -23.86 -3.67
C ASP A 62 5.53 -22.69 -3.57
N VAL A 63 4.68 -22.49 -4.59
CA VAL A 63 3.72 -21.38 -4.68
C VAL A 63 2.29 -21.93 -4.62
N CYS A 64 1.52 -21.48 -3.63
CA CYS A 64 0.22 -22.07 -3.30
C CYS A 64 -0.94 -21.09 -3.32
N GLY A 65 -2.12 -21.63 -3.63
CA GLY A 65 -3.39 -20.96 -3.44
C GLY A 65 -3.75 -19.87 -4.44
N PRO A 66 -4.94 -19.26 -4.28
CA PRO A 66 -5.43 -18.18 -5.15
C PRO A 66 -4.58 -16.91 -5.03
N PHE A 67 -3.87 -16.71 -3.93
CA PHE A 67 -2.96 -15.57 -3.76
C PHE A 67 -1.51 -15.90 -4.14
N ARG A 68 -1.22 -17.09 -4.69
CA ARG A 68 0.12 -17.49 -5.14
C ARG A 68 1.19 -17.19 -4.07
N ILE A 69 0.91 -17.58 -2.84
CA ILE A 69 1.73 -17.31 -1.65
C ILE A 69 2.88 -18.32 -1.62
N THR A 70 4.08 -17.89 -1.20
CA THR A 70 5.22 -18.77 -0.91
C THR A 70 5.31 -19.09 0.58
N TRP A 71 6.11 -20.09 0.96
CA TRP A 71 6.33 -20.39 2.38
C TRP A 71 6.89 -19.19 3.15
N ALA A 72 7.87 -18.46 2.57
CA ALA A 72 8.47 -17.29 3.20
C ALA A 72 7.44 -16.16 3.40
N TYR A 73 6.59 -15.93 2.39
CA TYR A 73 5.48 -15.00 2.50
C TYR A 73 4.56 -15.37 3.67
N TRP A 74 4.10 -16.63 3.71
CA TRP A 74 3.23 -17.12 4.79
C TRP A 74 3.90 -17.04 6.18
N SER A 75 5.20 -17.33 6.25
CA SER A 75 5.97 -17.21 7.49
C SER A 75 6.03 -15.76 7.95
N ASP A 76 6.32 -14.83 7.04
CA ASP A 76 6.35 -13.41 7.36
C ASP A 76 4.98 -12.82 7.70
N SER A 77 3.89 -13.44 7.23
CA SER A 77 2.51 -13.16 7.66
C SER A 77 2.21 -13.57 9.11
N GLY A 78 3.19 -14.10 9.85
CA GLY A 78 3.00 -14.64 11.20
C GLY A 78 2.46 -16.07 11.20
N SER A 79 2.64 -16.80 10.09
CA SER A 79 2.24 -18.21 9.94
C SER A 79 0.79 -18.49 10.36
N PRO A 80 -0.21 -17.78 9.80
CA PRO A 80 -1.60 -18.06 10.14
C PRO A 80 -1.98 -19.49 9.73
N VAL A 81 -2.87 -20.10 10.50
CA VAL A 81 -3.32 -21.47 10.28
C VAL A 81 -4.83 -21.57 10.41
N LEU A 82 -5.38 -22.69 9.94
CA LEU A 82 -6.78 -23.05 10.18
C LEU A 82 -7.03 -23.27 11.68
N GLN A 83 -8.29 -23.14 12.09
CA GLN A 83 -8.66 -23.28 13.50
C GLN A 83 -8.28 -24.67 14.04
N GLY A 84 -7.56 -24.69 15.16
CA GLY A 84 -7.12 -25.93 15.82
C GLY A 84 -5.82 -26.52 15.25
N GLU A 85 -5.22 -25.91 14.23
CA GLU A 85 -3.92 -26.33 13.71
C GLU A 85 -2.75 -25.61 14.40
N SER A 86 -1.54 -26.16 14.19
CA SER A 86 -0.28 -25.60 14.68
C SER A 86 0.53 -25.02 13.51
N PRO A 87 1.12 -23.82 13.66
CA PRO A 87 2.07 -23.27 12.68
C PRO A 87 3.33 -24.12 12.47
N GLN A 88 3.64 -25.06 13.36
CA GLN A 88 4.79 -25.96 13.27
C GLN A 88 4.51 -27.22 12.44
N ASP A 89 3.25 -27.48 12.08
CA ASP A 89 2.91 -28.56 11.16
C ASP A 89 3.44 -28.23 9.75
N GLN A 90 4.16 -29.19 9.16
CA GLN A 90 4.74 -29.06 7.81
C GLN A 90 3.69 -28.79 6.73
N LEU A 91 2.44 -29.20 6.97
CA LEU A 91 1.30 -29.00 6.08
C LEU A 91 0.47 -27.75 6.42
N ALA A 92 0.81 -27.01 7.48
CA ALA A 92 0.08 -25.80 7.87
C ALA A 92 0.09 -24.72 6.77
N TYR A 93 1.26 -24.52 6.15
CA TYR A 93 1.45 -23.61 5.02
C TYR A 93 0.49 -23.93 3.86
N PRO A 94 0.58 -25.09 3.18
CA PRO A 94 -0.25 -25.37 2.01
C PRO A 94 -1.74 -25.44 2.35
N ARG A 95 -2.12 -25.92 3.55
CA ARG A 95 -3.54 -25.93 3.97
C ARG A 95 -4.08 -24.52 4.16
N CYS A 96 -3.35 -23.63 4.83
CA CYS A 96 -3.78 -22.25 5.00
C CYS A 96 -3.85 -21.52 3.66
N THR A 97 -2.84 -21.64 2.80
CA THR A 97 -2.82 -20.87 1.55
C THR A 97 -3.82 -21.36 0.52
N ASN A 98 -4.25 -22.63 0.58
CA ASN A 98 -5.30 -23.16 -0.29
C ASN A 98 -6.72 -22.90 0.26
N ASP A 99 -6.86 -22.60 1.55
CA ASP A 99 -8.14 -22.14 2.11
C ASP A 99 -8.34 -20.63 1.83
N PRO A 100 -9.42 -20.20 1.16
CA PRO A 100 -9.59 -18.79 0.79
C PRO A 100 -9.57 -17.82 1.98
N THR A 101 -10.09 -18.23 3.13
CA THR A 101 -10.16 -17.36 4.32
C THR A 101 -8.80 -17.21 4.97
N CYS A 102 -8.07 -18.31 5.15
CA CYS A 102 -6.73 -18.31 5.72
C CYS A 102 -5.71 -17.67 4.79
N ALA A 103 -5.81 -17.91 3.47
CA ALA A 103 -5.00 -17.26 2.46
C ALA A 103 -5.20 -15.73 2.48
N LYS A 104 -6.46 -15.26 2.54
CA LYS A 104 -6.75 -13.83 2.69
C LYS A 104 -6.12 -13.25 3.96
N LYS A 105 -6.23 -13.96 5.09
CA LYS A 105 -5.59 -13.56 6.36
C LYS A 105 -4.07 -13.47 6.23
N ALA A 106 -3.43 -14.44 5.58
CA ALA A 106 -1.99 -14.41 5.31
C ALA A 106 -1.61 -13.20 4.44
N THR A 107 -2.37 -12.92 3.39
CA THR A 107 -2.18 -11.76 2.53
C THR A 107 -2.30 -10.46 3.32
N ILE A 108 -3.38 -10.25 4.08
CA ILE A 108 -3.58 -9.05 4.91
C ILE A 108 -2.42 -8.85 5.89
N ASN A 109 -2.00 -9.91 6.58
CA ASN A 109 -0.91 -9.82 7.56
C ASN A 109 0.41 -9.40 6.90
N TYR A 110 0.74 -9.99 5.75
CA TYR A 110 1.95 -9.64 5.00
C TYR A 110 1.92 -8.19 4.53
N LEU A 111 0.84 -7.79 3.87
CA LEU A 111 0.64 -6.42 3.38
C LEU A 111 0.67 -5.41 4.54
N THR A 112 0.13 -5.77 5.69
CA THR A 112 0.16 -4.92 6.89
C THR A 112 1.58 -4.77 7.43
N ARG A 113 2.35 -5.86 7.47
CA ARG A 113 3.74 -5.90 7.96
C ARG A 113 4.69 -5.10 7.07
N PHE A 114 4.52 -5.18 5.76
CA PHE A 114 5.39 -4.53 4.77
C PHE A 114 4.80 -3.25 4.16
N ALA A 115 3.73 -2.71 4.77
CA ALA A 115 3.08 -1.49 4.32
C ALA A 115 4.08 -0.33 4.26
N GLN A 116 4.32 0.16 3.06
CA GLN A 116 5.20 1.29 2.76
C GLN A 116 4.76 1.92 1.44
N ASP A 117 5.16 3.17 1.24
CA ASP A 117 4.86 3.93 0.03
C ASP A 117 5.84 3.47 -1.07
N CYS A 118 5.34 2.67 -2.00
CA CYS A 118 6.14 2.02 -3.02
C CYS A 118 6.28 2.89 -4.27
N ASN A 119 5.28 3.72 -4.55
CA ASN A 119 5.23 4.62 -5.69
C ASN A 119 5.65 6.07 -5.37
N GLY A 120 5.96 6.39 -4.11
CA GLY A 120 6.45 7.70 -3.69
C GLY A 120 5.41 8.82 -3.72
N ASP A 121 4.11 8.51 -3.71
CA ASP A 121 3.04 9.52 -3.79
C ASP A 121 2.62 10.09 -2.42
N GLY A 122 3.23 9.62 -1.33
CA GLY A 122 2.96 10.05 0.04
C GLY A 122 1.76 9.37 0.69
N ILE A 123 1.15 8.38 0.04
CA ILE A 123 0.02 7.60 0.50
C ILE A 123 0.40 6.11 0.47
N ILE A 124 -0.03 5.34 1.46
CA ILE A 124 0.05 3.87 1.39
C ILE A 124 -1.36 3.36 1.11
N ASP A 125 -1.61 2.89 -0.10
CA ASP A 125 -2.89 2.34 -0.50
C ASP A 125 -2.82 1.06 -1.34
N CYS A 126 -3.92 0.76 -2.04
CA CYS A 126 -4.03 -0.49 -2.77
C CYS A 126 -3.00 -0.64 -3.90
N LEU A 127 -2.52 0.47 -4.47
CA LEU A 127 -1.48 0.44 -5.49
C LEU A 127 -0.15 -0.07 -4.88
N ASP A 128 0.18 0.37 -3.67
CA ASP A 128 1.34 -0.11 -2.93
C ASP A 128 1.15 -1.56 -2.49
N TYR A 129 -0.02 -1.89 -1.94
CA TYR A 129 -0.31 -3.25 -1.50
C TYR A 129 -0.22 -4.28 -2.64
N ALA A 130 -0.67 -3.93 -3.85
CA ALA A 130 -0.51 -4.78 -5.03
C ALA A 130 0.97 -4.99 -5.38
N SER A 131 1.77 -3.92 -5.34
CA SER A 131 3.21 -3.97 -5.61
C SER A 131 3.96 -4.79 -4.55
N ILE A 132 3.62 -4.63 -3.27
CA ILE A 132 4.15 -5.42 -2.15
C ILE A 132 3.81 -6.90 -2.32
N HIS A 133 2.58 -7.24 -2.72
CA HIS A 133 2.20 -8.62 -2.94
C HIS A 133 3.02 -9.28 -4.04
N LYS A 134 3.21 -8.57 -5.16
CA LYS A 134 3.85 -9.11 -6.36
C LYS A 134 5.38 -9.17 -6.26
N LEU A 135 6.00 -8.15 -5.67
CA LEU A 135 7.47 -8.00 -5.62
C LEU A 135 8.06 -8.28 -4.24
N GLY A 136 7.21 -8.50 -3.23
CA GLY A 136 7.62 -8.58 -1.83
C GLY A 136 7.82 -7.19 -1.21
N GLY A 137 7.90 -7.15 0.12
CA GLY A 137 8.08 -5.89 0.86
C GLY A 137 9.28 -5.09 0.40
N TYR A 138 10.48 -5.66 0.41
CA TYR A 138 11.70 -4.91 0.08
C TYR A 138 11.86 -4.55 -1.40
N GLY A 139 11.06 -5.14 -2.29
CA GLY A 139 11.15 -4.97 -3.74
C GLY A 139 10.05 -4.13 -4.36
N CYS A 140 9.12 -3.58 -3.58
CA CYS A 140 7.85 -3.08 -4.11
C CYS A 140 7.96 -1.84 -5.03
N SER A 141 9.07 -1.08 -4.97
CA SER A 141 9.35 0.01 -5.92
C SER A 141 9.94 -0.46 -7.25
N GLY A 142 10.14 -1.76 -7.42
CA GLY A 142 10.67 -2.36 -8.65
C GLY A 142 9.65 -2.45 -9.79
N PRO A 143 10.09 -2.87 -10.98
CA PRO A 143 9.20 -3.03 -12.13
C PRO A 143 8.25 -4.21 -11.95
N LEU A 144 6.96 -3.93 -12.10
CA LEU A 144 5.93 -4.96 -12.27
C LEU A 144 5.88 -5.42 -13.74
N ASP A 145 5.49 -6.67 -13.96
CA ASP A 145 5.19 -7.15 -15.31
C ASP A 145 3.87 -6.55 -15.85
N ASN A 146 3.78 -6.40 -17.18
CA ASN A 146 2.64 -5.73 -17.82
C ASN A 146 1.33 -6.51 -17.70
N GLU A 147 1.39 -7.85 -17.64
CA GLU A 147 0.20 -8.67 -17.50
C GLU A 147 -0.46 -8.43 -16.14
N TYR A 148 0.32 -8.47 -15.06
CA TYR A 148 -0.13 -8.19 -13.71
C TYR A 148 -0.70 -6.78 -13.59
N LYS A 149 0.01 -5.76 -14.10
CA LYS A 149 -0.45 -4.36 -14.09
C LYS A 149 -1.79 -4.19 -14.79
N THR A 150 -1.95 -4.80 -15.97
CA THR A 150 -3.16 -4.69 -16.78
C THR A 150 -4.36 -5.33 -16.08
N LYS A 151 -4.20 -6.57 -15.57
CA LYS A 151 -5.26 -7.28 -14.85
C LYS A 151 -5.67 -6.55 -13.58
N PHE A 152 -4.69 -6.11 -12.79
CA PHE A 152 -4.95 -5.35 -11.56
C PHE A 152 -5.67 -4.04 -11.87
N SER A 153 -5.13 -3.21 -12.77
CA SER A 153 -5.68 -1.87 -13.06
C SER A 153 -7.11 -1.97 -13.63
N SER A 154 -7.37 -2.97 -14.48
CA SER A 154 -8.72 -3.25 -14.99
C SER A 154 -9.72 -3.52 -13.86
N CYS A 155 -9.38 -4.42 -12.92
CA CYS A 155 -10.22 -4.69 -11.75
C CYS A 155 -10.35 -3.47 -10.84
N PHE A 156 -9.24 -2.82 -10.52
CA PHE A 156 -9.19 -1.73 -9.55
C PHE A 156 -10.00 -0.53 -10.02
N ASN A 157 -9.86 -0.15 -11.30
CA ASN A 157 -10.60 0.95 -11.88
C ASN A 157 -12.09 0.69 -11.88
N LYS A 158 -12.55 -0.50 -12.28
CA LYS A 158 -13.99 -0.85 -12.22
C LYS A 158 -14.60 -0.63 -10.83
N ASN A 159 -13.82 -0.85 -9.77
CA ASN A 159 -14.27 -0.71 -8.39
C ASN A 159 -14.05 0.70 -7.79
N ASN A 160 -13.25 1.55 -8.43
CA ASN A 160 -12.80 2.84 -7.88
C ASN A 160 -12.76 3.98 -8.90
N LEU A 161 -13.48 3.88 -10.04
CA LEU A 161 -13.46 4.91 -11.09
C LEU A 161 -13.64 6.30 -10.47
N PRO A 162 -12.67 7.22 -10.65
CA PRO A 162 -12.86 8.58 -10.21
C PRO A 162 -13.89 9.24 -11.14
N ASN A 163 -14.73 10.10 -10.56
CA ASN A 163 -15.78 10.84 -11.29
C ASN A 163 -15.24 11.78 -12.39
N ASN A 164 -13.91 11.88 -12.55
CA ASN A 164 -13.22 12.71 -13.54
C ASN A 164 -12.75 11.92 -14.78
N GLY A 165 -13.03 10.62 -14.88
CA GLY A 165 -12.67 9.80 -16.05
C GLY A 165 -11.19 9.38 -16.15
N GLN A 166 -10.36 9.60 -15.13
CA GLN A 166 -8.97 9.14 -15.11
C GLN A 166 -8.87 7.69 -14.61
N ALA A 167 -8.18 6.82 -15.35
CA ALA A 167 -7.89 5.46 -14.89
C ALA A 167 -6.67 5.46 -13.97
N TYR A 168 -6.73 4.77 -12.82
CA TYR A 168 -5.57 4.47 -12.01
C TYR A 168 -4.77 3.34 -12.67
N VAL A 169 -3.49 3.58 -12.93
CA VAL A 169 -2.58 2.59 -13.51
C VAL A 169 -1.46 2.36 -12.51
N LEU A 170 -1.16 1.09 -12.20
CA LEU A 170 0.01 0.74 -11.41
C LEU A 170 1.28 1.28 -12.12
N PRO A 171 2.19 1.97 -11.40
CA PRO A 171 3.34 2.60 -12.02
C PRO A 171 4.16 1.58 -12.84
N SER A 172 4.46 1.92 -14.09
CA SER A 172 5.57 1.32 -14.82
C SER A 172 6.81 2.16 -14.57
N VAL A 173 7.86 1.54 -14.03
CA VAL A 173 9.23 2.04 -14.19
C VAL A 173 9.71 1.62 -15.58
N ASP A 174 10.16 2.58 -16.38
CA ASP A 174 10.91 2.28 -17.60
C ASP A 174 12.30 1.70 -17.25
N GLU A 175 13.03 1.16 -18.23
CA GLU A 175 14.40 0.65 -18.05
C GLU A 175 15.39 1.72 -17.51
N LYS A 176 14.96 2.98 -17.40
CA LYS A 176 15.75 4.13 -16.94
C LYS A 176 15.33 4.63 -15.54
N GLY A 177 14.38 3.96 -14.88
CA GLY A 177 13.95 4.30 -13.52
C GLY A 177 13.12 5.58 -13.42
N LEU A 178 12.53 6.06 -14.52
CA LEU A 178 11.60 7.18 -14.52
C LEU A 178 10.17 6.66 -14.32
N GLN A 179 9.43 7.25 -13.38
CA GLN A 179 8.00 6.99 -13.22
C GLN A 179 7.25 7.50 -14.44
N ILE A 180 6.55 6.60 -15.13
CA ILE A 180 5.64 6.98 -16.22
C ILE A 180 4.25 7.14 -15.60
N THR A 181 3.86 8.37 -15.24
CA THR A 181 2.45 8.70 -14.96
C THR A 181 1.72 8.77 -16.30
N THR A 182 1.11 7.68 -16.75
CA THR A 182 0.27 7.69 -17.96
C THR A 182 -1.12 8.25 -17.60
N THR A 183 -1.25 9.56 -17.53
CA THR A 183 -2.54 10.21 -17.82
C THR A 183 -2.68 10.28 -19.33
N GLU A 184 -3.25 9.25 -19.95
CA GLU A 184 -3.83 9.43 -21.28
C GLU A 184 -5.14 10.19 -21.10
N GLU A 185 -5.16 11.46 -21.51
CA GLU A 185 -6.41 12.18 -21.76
C GLU A 185 -7.20 11.37 -22.79
N ILE A 186 -8.39 10.92 -22.41
CA ILE A 186 -9.38 10.39 -23.35
C ILE A 186 -9.86 11.60 -24.16
N HIS A 187 -9.15 11.92 -25.23
CA HIS A 187 -9.56 12.96 -26.16
C HIS A 187 -10.92 12.54 -26.75
N GLU A 188 -11.94 13.39 -26.57
CA GLU A 188 -13.28 13.25 -27.14
C GLU A 188 -13.21 12.71 -28.58
N LEU A 189 -13.72 11.50 -28.81
CA LEU A 189 -14.04 11.05 -30.15
C LEU A 189 -15.46 11.52 -30.48
N ASP A 190 -15.49 12.72 -31.04
CA ASP A 190 -16.49 13.38 -31.87
C ASP A 190 -17.82 12.63 -32.09
N LEU A 191 -18.88 13.23 -31.55
CA LEU A 191 -20.27 13.08 -31.97
C LEU A 191 -20.42 13.40 -33.46
N ARG A 192 -20.49 12.38 -34.33
CA ARG A 192 -21.23 12.48 -35.60
C ARG A 192 -22.04 11.23 -35.88
N ILE A 193 -23.32 11.32 -35.54
CA ILE A 193 -24.40 10.55 -36.15
C ILE A 193 -24.73 11.25 -37.48
N PRO A 194 -24.56 10.61 -38.66
CA PRO A 194 -25.34 11.00 -39.82
C PRO A 194 -26.69 10.29 -39.80
N ILE A 195 -27.70 11.06 -40.19
CA ILE A 195 -29.13 10.77 -40.30
C ILE A 195 -29.36 9.65 -41.32
#